data_AF-A0A2D7JA90-F1
#
_entry.id   AF-A0A2D7JA90-F1
#
_cell.length_a   1.000
_cell.length_b   1.000
_cell.length_c   1.000
_cell.angle_alpha   90.00
_cell.angle_beta   90.00
_cell.angle_gamma   90.00
#
_symmetry.space_group_name_H-M   'P 1'
#
loop_
_entity.id
_entity.type
_entity.pdbx_description
1 polymer ?
#
loop_
_entity_poly.entity_id
_entity_poly.type
_entity_poly.pdbx_seq_one_letter_code
_entity_poly.pdbx_strand_id
1 'polypeptide(L)'
;MTQQKNEPKPQRQRGDRDEGHIGVGLAALSWINFALLLAAVLKFIPLIYSYVQGVRLPPDQIAMGFAEERAWALDLISDTPYLLAVWFLAGKYLQWRTGKSRFVPWR
;
A
#
# COMPACT_ATOMS: atom_id res chain seq x y z
N MET A 1 -20.73 37.45 55.46
CA MET A 1 -20.57 36.03 55.07
C MET A 1 -21.08 35.89 53.65
N THR A 2 -20.19 35.92 52.66
CA THR A 2 -20.55 35.83 51.24
C THR A 2 -20.11 34.46 50.74
N GLN A 3 -21.07 33.60 50.42
CA GLN A 3 -20.86 32.22 49.97
C GLN A 3 -20.11 32.23 48.63
N GLN A 4 -18.90 31.69 48.63
CA GLN A 4 -18.09 31.46 47.44
C GLN A 4 -18.67 30.26 46.70
N LYS A 5 -19.35 30.53 45.58
CA LYS A 5 -19.93 29.52 44.69
C LYS A 5 -18.78 28.72 44.05
N ASN A 6 -18.57 27.50 44.53
CA ASN A 6 -17.62 26.56 43.96
C ASN A 6 -18.09 26.11 42.57
N GLU A 7 -17.47 26.62 41.51
CA GLU A 7 -17.66 26.11 40.15
C GLU A 7 -16.81 24.85 39.94
N PRO A 8 -17.38 23.76 39.40
CA PRO A 8 -16.60 22.57 39.07
C PRO A 8 -15.77 22.86 37.80
N LYS A 9 -14.43 22.76 37.94
CA LYS A 9 -13.48 22.80 36.82
C LYS A 9 -13.88 21.78 35.74
N PRO A 10 -13.91 22.14 34.45
CA PRO A 10 -14.13 21.16 33.40
C PRO A 10 -12.92 20.24 33.30
N GLN A 11 -13.04 19.02 33.80
CA GLN A 11 -12.14 17.92 33.45
C GLN A 11 -12.48 17.46 32.04
N ARG A 12 -12.01 18.19 31.03
CA ARG A 12 -12.10 17.76 29.63
C ARG A 12 -10.70 17.55 29.08
N GLN A 13 -10.56 16.42 28.37
CA GLN A 13 -9.43 16.04 27.52
C GLN A 13 -8.23 15.40 28.23
N ARG A 14 -8.40 14.16 28.70
CA ARG A 14 -7.25 13.27 28.94
C ARG A 14 -7.36 11.88 28.28
N GLY A 15 -8.39 11.65 27.47
CA GLY A 15 -8.56 10.40 26.70
C GLY A 15 -8.28 10.52 25.19
N ASP A 16 -8.08 11.73 24.67
CA ASP A 16 -8.07 11.99 23.21
C ASP A 16 -6.67 11.84 22.57
N ARG A 17 -5.61 11.78 23.38
CA ARG A 17 -4.23 11.68 22.86
C ARG A 17 -3.84 10.28 22.42
N ASP A 18 -4.34 9.25 23.10
CA ASP A 18 -3.95 7.86 22.82
C ASP A 18 -4.71 7.30 21.60
N GLU A 19 -5.93 7.77 21.35
CA GLU A 19 -6.72 7.40 20.16
C GLU A 19 -6.12 7.97 18.87
N GLY A 20 -5.56 9.18 18.93
CA GLY A 20 -4.92 9.84 17.78
C GLY A 20 -3.74 9.06 17.21
N HIS A 21 -2.86 8.52 18.08
CA HIS A 21 -1.68 7.77 17.63
C HIS A 21 -2.04 6.44 16.93
N ILE A 22 -3.08 5.75 17.41
CA ILE A 22 -3.56 4.50 16.80
C ILE A 22 -4.23 4.79 15.46
N GLY A 23 -5.00 5.89 15.35
CA GLY A 23 -5.61 6.34 14.11
C GLY A 23 -4.58 6.70 13.03
N VAL A 24 -3.54 7.44 13.38
CA VAL A 24 -2.45 7.82 12.47
C VAL A 24 -1.65 6.60 12.00
N GLY A 25 -1.36 5.65 12.90
CA GLY A 25 -0.67 4.40 12.53
C GLY A 25 -1.47 3.56 11.53
N LEU A 26 -2.77 3.41 11.73
CA LEU A 26 -3.66 2.69 10.81
C LEU A 26 -3.78 3.39 9.45
N ALA A 27 -3.79 4.72 9.42
CA ALA A 27 -3.80 5.51 8.19
C ALA A 27 -2.45 5.39 7.44
N ALA A 28 -1.32 5.40 8.14
CA ALA A 28 -0.02 5.16 7.51
C ALA A 28 0.05 3.74 6.91
N LEU A 29 -0.42 2.73 7.63
CA LEU A 29 -0.47 1.35 7.13
C LEU A 29 -1.39 1.18 5.91
N SER A 30 -2.55 1.86 5.85
CA SER A 30 -3.41 1.80 4.66
C SER A 30 -2.74 2.45 3.44
N TRP A 31 -2.02 3.56 3.65
CA TRP A 31 -1.22 4.20 2.60
C TRP A 31 -0.07 3.31 2.12
N ILE A 32 0.67 2.67 3.04
CA ILE A 32 1.74 1.72 2.70
C ILE A 32 1.17 0.53 1.94
N ASN A 33 0.03 -0.02 2.37
CA ASN A 33 -0.64 -1.11 1.67
C ASN A 33 -1.09 -0.69 0.26
N PHE A 34 -1.61 0.52 0.11
CA PHE A 34 -1.94 1.06 -1.22
C PHE A 34 -0.70 1.26 -2.10
N ALA A 35 0.40 1.78 -1.54
CA ALA A 35 1.66 1.95 -2.24
C ALA A 35 2.26 0.60 -2.68
N LEU A 36 2.14 -0.44 -1.85
CA LEU A 36 2.51 -1.82 -2.19
C LEU A 36 1.74 -2.33 -3.41
N LEU A 37 0.42 -2.09 -3.45
CA LEU A 37 -0.40 -2.45 -4.62
C LEU A 37 0.03 -1.67 -5.87
N LEU A 38 0.24 -0.36 -5.73
CA LEU A 38 0.67 0.49 -6.82
C LEU A 38 2.04 0.06 -7.37
N ALA A 39 3.00 -0.26 -6.50
CA ALA A 39 4.30 -0.77 -6.86
C ALA A 39 4.20 -2.12 -7.59
N ALA A 40 3.31 -3.01 -7.13
CA ALA A 40 3.02 -4.27 -7.83
C ALA A 40 2.46 -4.02 -9.24
N VAL A 41 1.57 -3.03 -9.43
CA VAL A 41 1.04 -2.66 -10.75
C VAL A 41 2.11 -2.05 -11.66
N LEU A 42 2.94 -1.15 -11.14
CA LEU A 42 4.05 -0.52 -11.88
C LEU A 42 5.05 -1.55 -12.43
N LYS A 43 5.26 -2.67 -11.70
CA LYS A 43 6.11 -3.78 -12.17
C LYS A 43 5.63 -4.44 -13.46
N PHE A 44 4.37 -4.26 -13.88
CA PHE A 44 3.86 -4.79 -15.14
C PHE A 44 4.17 -3.92 -16.36
N ILE A 45 4.62 -2.66 -16.18
CA ILE A 45 4.94 -1.76 -17.29
C ILE A 45 5.97 -2.36 -18.26
N PRO A 46 7.10 -2.93 -17.81
CA PRO A 46 8.07 -3.56 -18.71
C PRO A 46 7.48 -4.73 -19.51
N LEU A 47 6.53 -5.47 -18.93
CA LEU A 47 5.87 -6.59 -19.60
C LEU A 47 4.86 -6.10 -20.64
N ILE A 48 4.11 -5.03 -20.38
CA ILE A 48 3.25 -4.38 -21.38
C ILE A 48 4.09 -3.85 -22.54
N TYR A 49 5.21 -3.19 -22.24
CA TYR A 49 6.14 -2.70 -23.25
C TYR A 49 6.70 -3.85 -24.11
N SER A 50 7.15 -4.94 -23.48
CA SER A 50 7.60 -6.15 -24.18
C SER A 50 6.48 -6.81 -24.99
N TYR A 51 5.24 -6.82 -24.50
CA TYR A 51 4.09 -7.38 -25.20
C TYR A 51 3.74 -6.58 -26.47
N VAL A 52 3.84 -5.25 -26.42
CA VAL A 52 3.63 -4.35 -27.57
C VAL A 52 4.67 -4.58 -28.66
N GLN A 53 5.90 -4.97 -28.31
CA GLN A 53 6.95 -5.32 -29.28
C GLN A 53 6.71 -6.66 -30.00
N GLY A 54 5.81 -7.50 -29.47
CA GLY A 54 5.37 -8.76 -30.09
C GLY A 54 5.79 -10.01 -29.31
N VAL A 55 4.93 -11.03 -29.30
CA VAL A 55 5.14 -12.29 -28.55
C VAL A 55 6.33 -13.08 -29.09
N ARG A 56 6.59 -13.00 -30.41
CA ARG A 56 7.80 -13.50 -31.06
C ARG A 56 8.68 -12.32 -31.46
N LEU A 57 9.85 -12.23 -30.85
CA LEU A 57 10.87 -11.29 -31.29
C LEU A 57 11.41 -11.78 -32.65
N PRO A 58 11.33 -10.96 -33.70
CA PRO A 58 12.00 -11.28 -34.95
C PRO A 58 13.54 -11.17 -34.76
N PRO A 59 14.35 -11.85 -35.59
CA PRO A 59 15.79 -12.02 -35.36
C PRO A 59 16.56 -10.69 -35.27
N ASP A 60 16.09 -9.66 -35.96
CA ASP A 60 16.55 -8.27 -35.89
C ASP A 60 16.38 -7.67 -34.48
N GLN A 61 15.26 -7.93 -33.80
CA GLN A 61 15.05 -7.47 -32.42
C GLN A 61 15.90 -8.26 -31.41
N ILE A 62 16.13 -9.56 -31.67
CA ILE A 62 17.04 -10.36 -30.83
C ILE A 62 18.47 -9.81 -30.94
N ALA A 63 18.91 -9.43 -32.14
CA ALA A 63 20.21 -8.80 -32.37
C ALA A 63 20.33 -7.40 -31.74
N MET A 64 19.21 -6.70 -31.53
CA MET A 64 19.16 -5.41 -30.83
C MET A 64 19.16 -5.52 -29.30
N GLY A 65 19.14 -6.74 -28.73
CA GLY A 65 19.22 -6.94 -27.28
C GLY A 65 17.88 -7.07 -26.55
N PHE A 66 16.75 -6.99 -27.26
CA PHE A 66 15.40 -7.10 -26.66
C PHE A 66 15.14 -8.47 -25.98
N ALA A 67 15.91 -9.51 -26.31
CA ALA A 67 15.85 -10.80 -25.63
C ALA A 67 16.31 -10.71 -24.16
N GLU A 68 17.34 -9.91 -23.89
CA GLU A 68 17.88 -9.68 -22.55
C GLU A 68 16.93 -8.78 -21.73
N GLU A 69 16.38 -7.74 -22.35
CA GLU A 69 15.35 -6.88 -21.75
C GLU A 69 14.11 -7.66 -21.32
N ARG A 70 13.68 -8.63 -22.14
CA ARG A 70 12.55 -9.51 -21.82
C ARG A 70 12.88 -10.48 -20.68
N ALA A 71 14.09 -11.04 -20.65
CA ALA A 71 14.53 -11.90 -19.55
C ALA A 71 14.57 -11.11 -18.22
N TRP A 72 15.05 -9.87 -18.27
CA TRP A 72 15.07 -8.97 -17.12
C TRP A 72 13.68 -8.55 -16.65
N ALA A 73 12.77 -8.26 -17.59
CA ALA A 73 11.36 -7.97 -17.26
C ALA A 73 10.65 -9.15 -16.60
N LEU A 74 10.92 -10.38 -17.06
CA LEU A 74 10.38 -11.60 -16.44
C LEU A 74 10.92 -11.83 -15.04
N ASP A 75 12.24 -11.65 -14.85
CA ASP A 75 12.89 -11.76 -13.54
C ASP A 75 12.32 -10.74 -12.55
N LEU A 76 12.17 -9.48 -12.99
CA LEU A 76 11.61 -8.40 -12.17
C LEU A 76 10.16 -8.66 -11.70
N ILE A 77 9.38 -9.39 -12.50
CA ILE A 77 7.97 -9.73 -12.22
C ILE A 77 7.84 -11.03 -11.42
N SER A 78 8.84 -11.90 -11.44
CA SER A 78 8.88 -13.13 -10.64
C SER A 78 8.62 -12.88 -9.15
N ASP A 79 9.02 -11.71 -8.63
CA ASP A 79 8.80 -11.31 -7.23
C ASP A 79 7.39 -10.79 -6.91
N THR A 80 6.57 -10.54 -7.93
CA THR A 80 5.23 -9.94 -7.79
C THR A 80 4.26 -10.78 -6.94
N PRO A 81 4.25 -12.13 -6.99
CA PRO A 81 3.41 -12.95 -6.12
C PRO A 81 3.69 -12.71 -4.63
N TYR A 82 4.96 -12.49 -4.26
CA TYR A 82 5.33 -12.19 -2.88
C TYR A 82 4.84 -10.80 -2.45
N LEU A 83 4.95 -9.80 -3.34
CA LEU A 83 4.37 -8.46 -3.11
C LEU A 83 2.86 -8.51 -2.92
N LEU A 84 2.14 -9.28 -3.75
CA LEU A 84 0.70 -9.49 -3.62
C LEU A 84 0.33 -10.25 -2.34
N ALA A 85 1.14 -11.23 -1.93
CA ALA A 85 0.94 -11.95 -0.68
C ALA A 85 1.09 -11.01 0.53
N VAL A 86 2.13 -10.16 0.55
CA VAL A 86 2.33 -9.14 1.60
C VAL A 86 1.20 -8.13 1.63
N TRP A 87 0.78 -7.63 0.45
CA TRP A 87 -0.38 -6.75 0.33
C TRP A 87 -1.66 -7.38 0.88
N PHE A 88 -1.91 -8.65 0.55
CA PHE A 88 -3.08 -9.36 1.03
C PHE A 88 -3.01 -9.59 2.55
N LEU A 89 -1.84 -9.94 3.08
CA LEU A 89 -1.61 -10.09 4.52
C LEU A 89 -1.83 -8.77 5.27
N ALA A 90 -1.26 -7.67 4.78
CA ALA A 90 -1.42 -6.35 5.36
C ALA A 90 -2.87 -5.87 5.29
N GLY A 91 -3.56 -6.09 4.16
CA GLY A 91 -4.99 -5.81 4.00
C GLY A 91 -5.85 -6.61 4.98
N LYS A 92 -5.59 -7.92 5.14
CA LYS A 92 -6.29 -8.77 6.12
C LYS A 92 -6.00 -8.34 7.56
N TYR A 93 -4.76 -7.96 7.87
CA TYR A 93 -4.41 -7.45 9.19
C TYR A 93 -5.16 -6.15 9.51
N LEU A 94 -5.25 -5.24 8.55
CA LEU A 94 -6.02 -4.00 8.69
C LEU A 94 -7.52 -4.28 8.84
N GLN A 95 -8.06 -5.23 8.08
CA GLN A 95 -9.45 -5.66 8.19
C GLN A 95 -9.74 -6.28 9.57
N TRP A 96 -8.83 -7.11 10.09
CA TRP A 96 -8.97 -7.72 11.40
C TRP A 96 -8.91 -6.70 12.54
N ARG A 97 -8.01 -5.71 12.45
CA ARG A 97 -7.86 -4.66 13.47
C ARG A 97 -9.00 -3.64 13.48
N THR A 98 -9.57 -3.32 12.31
CA THR A 98 -10.52 -2.22 12.16
C THR A 98 -11.96 -2.70 11.92
N GLY A 99 -12.17 -4.01 11.69
CA GLY A 99 -13.46 -4.60 11.32
C GLY A 99 -14.01 -4.17 9.95
N LYS A 100 -13.27 -3.32 9.22
CA LYS A 100 -13.65 -2.74 7.92
C LYS A 100 -12.55 -3.02 6.91
N SER A 101 -12.95 -3.37 5.69
CA SER A 101 -12.02 -3.61 4.59
C SER A 101 -11.45 -2.28 4.10
N ARG A 102 -10.36 -1.83 4.72
CA ARG A 102 -9.72 -0.56 4.40
C ARG A 102 -8.57 -0.77 3.41
N PHE A 103 -8.91 -1.26 2.21
CA PHE A 103 -7.99 -1.36 1.07
C PHE A 103 -7.67 0.02 0.45
N VAL A 104 -8.44 1.03 0.83
CA VAL A 104 -8.40 2.37 0.28
C VAL A 104 -8.05 3.34 1.42
N PRO A 105 -6.95 4.11 1.32
CA PRO A 105 -6.46 4.88 2.47
C PRO A 105 -7.38 6.04 2.89
N TRP A 106 -8.32 6.44 2.03
CA TRP A 106 -9.27 7.54 2.27
C TRP A 106 -10.68 7.12 2.75
N ARG A 107 -10.89 5.87 3.19
CA ARG A 107 -12.16 5.38 3.78
C ARG A 107 -11.99 4.86 5.21
#